data_AF-A0A6B3I9X6-F1
#
_entry.id   AF-A0A6B3I9X6-F1
#
_cell.length_a   1.000
_cell.length_b   1.000
_cell.length_c   1.000
_cell.angle_alpha   90.00
_cell.angle_beta   90.00
_cell.angle_gamma   90.00
#
_symmetry.space_group_name_H-M   'P 1'
#
loop_
_entity.id
_entity.type
_entity.pdbx_description
1 polymer ?
#
loop_
_entity_poly.entity_id
_entity_poly.type
_entity_poly.pdbx_seq_one_letter_code
_entity_poly.pdbx_strand_id
1 'polypeptide(L)'
;MSLPSLPFRARRALAGLVLLAATACTTGPSLENQGEVTAPPGDSKELTIGSAGFTESDLLAQMYALLLERAGYSTDIISVTNREIYEPALESGQIDVVPEYAATFADWLNAKANGADAAPVGSPDLAATMKALRALAAPRGLTVLDPGRAVDQNAFAVAASYAKKHNLKTLSDLGRANLPVRLAAG
;
A
#
# COMPACT_ATOMS: atom_id res chain seq x y z
N MET A 1 -33.15 25.80 -67.64
CA MET A 1 -33.09 24.34 -67.79
C MET A 1 -32.65 23.77 -66.44
N SER A 2 -33.55 23.05 -65.78
CA SER A 2 -33.54 22.74 -64.36
C SER A 2 -32.49 21.70 -63.95
N LEU A 3 -31.85 21.89 -62.80
CA LEU A 3 -31.01 20.91 -62.12
C LEU A 3 -31.89 19.79 -61.51
N PRO A 4 -31.52 18.50 -61.60
CA PRO A 4 -32.17 17.47 -60.82
C PRO A 4 -31.61 17.44 -59.39
N SER A 5 -32.52 17.38 -58.42
CA SER A 5 -32.25 17.25 -56.99
C SER A 5 -31.92 15.80 -56.61
N LEU A 6 -30.78 15.61 -55.95
CA LEU A 6 -30.39 14.33 -55.35
C LEU A 6 -31.06 14.14 -53.98
N PRO A 7 -31.52 12.92 -53.64
CA PRO A 7 -32.34 12.66 -52.46
C PRO A 7 -31.56 12.73 -51.14
N PHE A 8 -32.17 13.43 -50.18
CA PHE A 8 -31.69 13.80 -48.84
C PHE A 8 -31.45 12.64 -47.85
N ARG A 9 -31.38 11.38 -48.30
CA ARG A 9 -31.50 10.20 -47.42
C ARG A 9 -30.20 9.47 -47.08
N ALA A 10 -29.05 9.84 -47.65
CA ALA A 10 -27.80 9.09 -47.48
C ALA A 10 -26.77 9.72 -46.52
N ARG A 11 -27.15 10.68 -45.68
CA ARG A 11 -26.22 11.36 -44.74
C ARG A 11 -26.41 11.04 -43.25
N ARG A 12 -27.35 10.15 -42.88
CA ARG A 12 -27.69 9.89 -41.46
C ARG A 12 -27.11 8.61 -40.85
N ALA A 13 -26.36 7.80 -41.59
CA ALA A 13 -25.90 6.49 -41.09
C ALA A 13 -24.45 6.44 -40.57
N LEU A 14 -23.69 7.56 -40.57
CA LEU A 14 -22.26 7.53 -40.21
C LEU A 14 -21.88 8.39 -39.00
N ALA A 15 -22.85 8.99 -38.30
CA ALA A 15 -22.58 9.83 -37.11
C ALA A 15 -22.88 9.13 -35.78
N GLY A 16 -23.39 7.90 -35.79
CA GLY A 16 -23.81 7.18 -34.58
C GLY A 16 -22.76 6.23 -33.98
N LEU A 17 -21.65 5.94 -34.68
CA LEU A 17 -20.73 4.86 -34.30
C LEU A 17 -19.41 5.34 -33.67
N VAL A 18 -19.20 6.64 -33.51
CA VAL A 18 -17.94 7.21 -32.96
C VAL A 18 -18.10 7.72 -31.52
N LEU A 19 -19.32 7.79 -30.98
CA LEU A 19 -19.57 8.27 -29.61
C LEU A 19 -19.45 7.20 -28.51
N LEU A 20 -19.11 5.95 -28.85
CA LEU A 20 -19.02 4.86 -27.86
C LEU A 20 -17.57 4.43 -27.52
N ALA A 21 -16.57 5.23 -27.87
CA ALA A 21 -15.15 4.89 -27.66
C ALA A 21 -14.43 5.77 -26.62
N ALA A 22 -15.14 6.63 -25.88
CA ALA A 22 -14.53 7.62 -24.99
C ALA A 22 -14.88 7.46 -23.49
N THR A 23 -15.60 6.42 -23.08
CA THR A 23 -15.94 6.20 -21.65
C THR A 23 -15.05 5.19 -20.93
N ALA A 24 -13.94 4.75 -21.55
CA ALA A 24 -13.02 3.78 -20.96
C ALA A 24 -11.87 4.40 -20.16
N CYS A 25 -11.98 5.67 -19.73
CA CYS A 25 -11.26 6.12 -18.54
C CYS A 25 -11.99 5.52 -17.32
N THR A 26 -11.92 4.20 -17.18
CA THR A 26 -12.25 3.57 -15.91
C THR A 26 -11.25 4.10 -14.92
N THR A 27 -11.69 5.06 -14.10
CA THR A 27 -11.04 5.34 -12.83
C THR A 27 -10.89 3.98 -12.14
N GLY A 28 -9.66 3.61 -11.81
CA GLY A 28 -9.43 2.41 -11.01
C GLY A 28 -10.21 2.50 -9.70
N PRO A 29 -10.25 1.42 -8.91
CA PRO A 29 -10.90 1.47 -7.61
C PRO A 29 -10.25 2.61 -6.78
N SER A 30 -11.06 3.65 -6.52
CA SER A 30 -10.70 4.82 -5.73
C SER A 30 -11.43 4.72 -4.40
N LEU A 31 -10.84 5.25 -3.34
CA LEU A 31 -11.51 5.38 -2.03
C LEU A 31 -12.84 6.12 -2.14
N GLU A 32 -12.97 7.07 -3.06
CA GLU A 32 -14.21 7.85 -3.25
C GLU A 32 -15.38 6.99 -3.73
N ASN A 33 -15.09 5.80 -4.29
CA ASN A 33 -16.09 4.83 -4.73
C ASN A 33 -16.43 3.79 -3.65
N GLN A 34 -15.71 3.78 -2.52
CA GLN A 34 -16.01 2.92 -1.36
C GLN A 34 -17.16 3.56 -0.56
N GLY A 35 -18.27 2.84 -0.41
CA GLY A 35 -19.41 3.28 0.39
C GLY A 35 -19.18 3.12 1.89
N GLU A 36 -20.08 3.69 2.69
CA GLU A 36 -20.08 3.47 4.15
C GLU A 36 -20.34 1.99 4.46
N VAL A 37 -19.53 1.39 5.34
CA VAL A 37 -19.64 -0.02 5.70
C VAL A 37 -20.91 -0.24 6.53
N THR A 38 -21.86 -1.00 5.98
CA THR A 38 -23.14 -1.32 6.64
C THR A 38 -23.24 -2.76 7.12
N ALA A 39 -22.28 -3.60 6.76
CA ALA A 39 -22.22 -5.01 7.14
C ALA A 39 -21.32 -5.23 8.39
N PRO A 40 -21.59 -6.25 9.21
CA PRO A 40 -20.68 -6.65 10.29
C PRO A 40 -19.30 -7.07 9.74
N PRO A 41 -18.20 -6.75 10.45
CA PRO A 41 -16.86 -7.20 10.06
C PRO A 41 -16.79 -8.74 9.95
N GLY A 42 -16.25 -9.24 8.83
CA GLY A 42 -15.93 -10.66 8.64
C GLY A 42 -16.94 -11.51 7.86
N ASP A 43 -18.11 -10.98 7.51
CA ASP A 43 -19.10 -11.70 6.69
C ASP A 43 -18.89 -11.50 5.17
N SER A 44 -17.97 -10.63 4.77
CA SER A 44 -17.70 -10.35 3.36
C SER A 44 -16.77 -11.40 2.73
N LYS A 45 -17.15 -11.86 1.54
CA LYS A 45 -16.25 -12.59 0.64
C LYS A 45 -15.46 -11.66 -0.28
N GLU A 46 -15.77 -10.38 -0.27
CA GLU A 46 -15.11 -9.34 -1.05
C GLU A 46 -14.28 -8.48 -0.10
N LEU A 47 -12.98 -8.40 -0.35
CA LEU A 47 -12.02 -7.73 0.51
C LEU A 47 -11.29 -6.63 -0.26
N THR A 48 -11.20 -5.45 0.34
CA THR A 48 -10.41 -4.34 -0.16
C THR A 48 -9.02 -4.35 0.49
N ILE A 49 -7.99 -4.39 -0.34
CA ILE A 49 -6.58 -4.35 0.05
C ILE A 49 -6.04 -2.95 -0.25
N GLY A 50 -5.53 -2.25 0.75
CA GLY A 50 -4.84 -0.98 0.56
C GLY A 50 -3.35 -1.16 0.24
N SER A 51 -2.84 -0.34 -0.66
CA SER A 51 -1.40 -0.10 -0.90
C SER A 51 -1.05 1.34 -0.59
N ALA A 52 0.18 1.58 -0.13
CA ALA A 52 0.71 2.91 0.14
C ALA A 52 1.38 3.56 -1.09
N GLY A 53 1.22 2.98 -2.29
CA GLY A 53 1.60 3.60 -3.55
C GLY A 53 3.11 3.70 -3.80
N PHE A 54 3.88 2.74 -3.28
CA PHE A 54 5.29 2.55 -3.59
C PHE A 54 5.59 1.07 -3.86
N THR A 55 6.67 0.78 -4.58
CA THR A 55 6.96 -0.54 -5.17
C THR A 55 6.79 -1.72 -4.20
N GLU A 56 7.31 -1.62 -2.97
CA GLU A 56 7.18 -2.71 -2.00
C GLU A 56 5.74 -2.87 -1.48
N SER A 57 5.02 -1.79 -1.15
CA SER A 57 3.62 -1.91 -0.72
C SER A 57 2.72 -2.43 -1.82
N ASP A 58 2.93 -2.00 -3.07
CA ASP A 58 2.20 -2.51 -4.23
C ASP A 58 2.46 -4.01 -4.44
N LEU A 59 3.72 -4.44 -4.32
CA LEU A 59 4.08 -5.86 -4.43
C LEU A 59 3.43 -6.69 -3.31
N LEU A 60 3.47 -6.21 -2.06
CA LEU A 60 2.85 -6.89 -0.94
C LEU A 60 1.33 -6.96 -1.06
N ALA A 61 0.67 -5.90 -1.52
CA ALA A 61 -0.76 -5.88 -1.79
C ALA A 61 -1.16 -6.95 -2.83
N GLN A 62 -0.39 -7.07 -3.92
CA GLN A 62 -0.58 -8.12 -4.93
C GLN A 62 -0.36 -9.52 -4.36
N MET A 63 0.64 -9.71 -3.50
CA MET A 63 0.86 -10.99 -2.82
C MET A 63 -0.30 -11.36 -1.89
N TYR A 64 -0.89 -10.38 -1.20
CA TYR A 64 -2.05 -10.58 -0.33
C TYR A 64 -3.29 -10.95 -1.15
N ALA A 65 -3.54 -10.25 -2.27
CA ALA A 65 -4.62 -10.56 -3.20
C ALA A 65 -4.55 -12.02 -3.66
N LEU A 66 -3.40 -12.44 -4.18
CA LEU A 66 -3.18 -13.81 -4.64
C LEU A 66 -3.38 -14.86 -3.55
N LEU A 67 -3.03 -14.56 -2.29
CA LEU A 67 -3.23 -15.46 -1.17
C LEU A 67 -4.71 -15.58 -0.79
N LEU A 68 -5.41 -14.45 -0.71
CA LEU A 68 -6.82 -14.38 -0.33
C LEU A 68 -7.73 -14.96 -1.41
N GLU A 69 -7.43 -14.71 -2.70
CA GLU A 69 -8.11 -15.33 -3.84
C GLU A 69 -8.03 -16.86 -3.80
N ARG A 70 -6.84 -17.40 -3.51
CA ARG A 70 -6.66 -18.85 -3.32
C ARG A 70 -7.42 -19.41 -2.11
N ALA A 71 -7.70 -18.58 -1.11
CA ALA A 71 -8.52 -18.92 0.04
C ALA A 71 -10.04 -18.74 -0.23
N GLY A 72 -10.42 -18.33 -1.44
CA GLY A 72 -11.82 -18.20 -1.87
C GLY A 72 -12.47 -16.86 -1.53
N TYR A 73 -11.68 -15.79 -1.41
CA TYR A 73 -12.16 -14.41 -1.36
C TYR A 73 -12.03 -13.74 -2.74
N SER A 74 -12.87 -12.76 -3.03
CA SER A 74 -12.64 -11.78 -4.09
C SER A 74 -11.86 -10.61 -3.49
N THR A 75 -10.92 -10.04 -4.23
CA THR A 75 -10.11 -8.93 -3.73
C THR A 75 -10.02 -7.79 -4.72
N ASP A 76 -10.16 -6.57 -4.22
CA ASP A 76 -9.83 -5.34 -4.93
C ASP A 76 -8.63 -4.66 -4.27
N ILE A 77 -7.74 -4.09 -5.07
CA ILE A 77 -6.59 -3.32 -4.57
C ILE A 77 -6.83 -1.84 -4.82
N ILE A 78 -6.73 -1.04 -3.77
CA ILE A 78 -6.72 0.42 -3.87
C ILE A 78 -5.34 0.97 -3.48
N SER A 79 -4.83 1.90 -4.29
CA SER A 79 -3.55 2.58 -3.99
C SER A 79 -3.83 3.96 -3.41
N VAL A 80 -3.40 4.17 -2.17
CA VAL A 80 -3.61 5.39 -1.41
C VAL A 80 -2.29 5.79 -0.75
N THR A 81 -1.64 6.82 -1.28
CA THR A 81 -0.25 7.14 -0.89
C THR A 81 -0.11 7.65 0.55
N ASN A 82 -1.10 8.37 1.06
CA ASN A 82 -1.00 9.06 2.35
C ASN A 82 -1.63 8.24 3.47
N ARG A 83 -0.86 7.99 4.54
CA ARG A 83 -1.33 7.28 5.73
C ARG A 83 -2.46 8.01 6.43
N GLU A 84 -2.47 9.34 6.37
CA GLU A 84 -3.55 10.23 6.80
C GLU A 84 -4.91 9.89 6.17
N ILE A 85 -4.90 9.26 4.99
CA ILE A 85 -6.09 8.95 4.21
C ILE A 85 -6.47 7.47 4.38
N TYR A 86 -5.52 6.55 4.20
CA TYR A 86 -5.87 5.12 4.25
C TYR A 86 -6.05 4.59 5.67
N GLU A 87 -5.41 5.16 6.69
CA GLU A 87 -5.56 4.67 8.07
C GLU A 87 -6.99 4.88 8.61
N PRO A 88 -7.63 6.04 8.44
CA PRO A 88 -9.05 6.18 8.76
C PRO A 88 -9.97 5.29 7.90
N ALA A 89 -9.61 5.04 6.63
CA ALA A 89 -10.35 4.12 5.78
C ALA A 89 -10.24 2.67 6.28
N LEU A 90 -9.09 2.28 6.83
CA LEU A 90 -8.87 1.00 7.49
C LEU A 90 -9.65 0.90 8.82
N GLU A 91 -9.64 1.95 9.66
CA GLU A 91 -10.42 1.99 10.91
C GLU A 91 -11.95 1.91 10.66
N SER A 92 -12.42 2.48 9.54
CA SER A 92 -13.84 2.46 9.15
C SER A 92 -14.26 1.23 8.34
N GLY A 93 -13.31 0.38 7.94
CA GLY A 93 -13.57 -0.82 7.13
C GLY A 93 -13.77 -0.58 5.63
N GLN A 94 -13.57 0.64 5.14
CA GLN A 94 -13.50 0.91 3.69
C GLN A 94 -12.25 0.25 3.05
N ILE A 95 -11.25 -0.05 3.87
CA ILE A 95 -10.14 -0.94 3.56
C ILE A 95 -10.15 -2.06 4.60
N ASP A 96 -10.05 -3.31 4.16
CA ASP A 96 -10.04 -4.47 5.06
C ASP A 96 -8.63 -4.82 5.54
N VAL A 97 -7.63 -4.65 4.67
CA VAL A 97 -6.24 -5.01 4.99
C VAL A 97 -5.24 -4.08 4.29
N VAL A 98 -4.17 -3.72 5.00
CA VAL A 98 -3.04 -2.96 4.46
C VAL A 98 -1.73 -3.62 4.93
N PRO A 99 -0.77 -3.89 4.05
CA PRO A 99 0.60 -4.22 4.45
C PRO A 99 1.26 -2.99 5.10
N GLU A 100 1.61 -3.08 6.39
CA GLU A 100 2.26 -1.99 7.15
C GLU A 100 3.57 -2.43 7.82
N TYR A 101 4.48 -1.47 7.96
CA TYR A 101 5.66 -1.51 8.80
C TYR A 101 5.29 -1.31 10.27
N ALA A 102 5.59 -2.34 11.07
CA ALA A 102 5.17 -2.38 12.47
C ALA A 102 5.65 -1.19 13.30
N ALA A 103 6.92 -0.77 13.16
CA ALA A 103 7.48 0.30 13.96
C ALA A 103 6.86 1.67 13.62
N THR A 104 6.82 2.03 12.34
CA THR A 104 6.27 3.34 11.94
C THR A 104 4.77 3.42 12.16
N PHE A 105 4.04 2.30 12.05
CA PHE A 105 2.62 2.28 12.38
C PHE A 105 2.39 2.46 13.88
N ALA A 106 3.22 1.83 14.73
CA ALA A 106 3.15 2.02 16.17
C ALA A 106 3.37 3.49 16.55
N ASP A 107 4.39 4.13 15.96
CA ASP A 107 4.67 5.54 16.18
C ASP A 107 3.54 6.44 15.68
N TRP A 108 2.98 6.13 14.50
CA TRP A 108 1.83 6.83 13.94
C TRP A 108 0.62 6.82 14.88
N LEU A 109 0.21 5.62 15.33
CA LEU A 109 -0.93 5.47 16.23
C LEU A 109 -0.67 6.06 17.62
N ASN A 110 0.58 6.01 18.08
CA ASN A 110 1.01 6.64 19.33
C ASN A 110 0.91 8.17 19.25
N ALA A 111 1.38 8.78 18.16
CA ALA A 111 1.24 10.22 17.94
C ALA A 111 -0.23 10.64 17.84
N LYS A 112 -1.08 9.84 17.18
CA LYS A 112 -2.54 10.08 17.11
C LYS A 112 -3.20 9.98 18.49
N ALA A 113 -2.71 9.14 19.39
CA ALA A 113 -3.26 8.96 20.74
C ALA A 113 -2.72 9.97 21.77
N ASN A 114 -1.44 10.32 21.68
CA ASN A 114 -0.70 11.03 22.73
C ASN A 114 -0.12 12.39 22.29
N GLY A 115 -0.35 12.80 21.03
CA GLY A 115 0.12 14.05 20.45
C GLY A 115 1.38 13.88 19.59
N ALA A 116 1.64 14.87 18.72
CA ALA A 116 2.73 14.83 17.75
C ALA A 116 4.14 14.71 18.38
N ASP A 117 4.29 15.16 19.63
CA ASP A 117 5.55 15.11 20.38
C ASP A 117 5.70 13.84 21.22
N ALA A 118 4.81 12.86 21.07
CA ALA A 118 4.89 11.60 21.80
C ALA A 118 6.20 10.87 21.45
N ALA A 119 6.88 10.36 22.48
CA ALA A 119 8.10 9.60 22.28
C ALA A 119 7.82 8.34 21.42
N PRO A 120 8.71 8.00 20.47
CA PRO A 120 8.55 6.79 19.66
C PRO A 120 8.41 5.54 20.52
N VAL A 121 7.53 4.64 20.10
CA VAL A 121 7.30 3.32 20.70
C VAL A 121 7.79 2.20 19.80
N GLY A 122 8.02 2.49 18.51
CA GLY A 122 8.75 1.63 17.60
C GLY A 122 10.20 1.45 18.06
N SER A 123 10.69 0.21 18.03
CA SER A 123 12.04 -0.13 18.45
C SER A 123 12.66 -1.25 17.60
N PRO A 124 14.00 -1.45 17.66
CA PRO A 124 14.66 -2.60 17.04
C PRO A 124 14.25 -3.95 17.64
N ASP A 125 13.67 -3.97 18.84
CA ASP A 125 13.07 -5.17 19.42
C ASP A 125 11.67 -5.37 18.83
N LEU A 126 11.55 -6.36 17.94
CA LEU A 126 10.30 -6.70 17.28
C LEU A 126 9.18 -7.06 18.27
N ALA A 127 9.50 -7.74 19.37
CA ALA A 127 8.48 -8.14 20.35
C ALA A 127 7.94 -6.92 21.11
N ALA A 128 8.81 -5.99 21.48
CA ALA A 128 8.41 -4.72 22.08
C ALA A 128 7.54 -3.89 21.12
N THR A 129 7.97 -3.75 19.86
CA THR A 129 7.23 -3.03 18.81
C THR A 129 5.86 -3.63 18.57
N MET A 130 5.76 -4.95 18.37
CA MET A 130 4.48 -5.62 18.12
C MET A 130 3.54 -5.53 19.32
N LYS A 131 4.07 -5.56 20.55
CA LYS A 131 3.27 -5.38 21.77
C LYS A 131 2.67 -3.97 21.83
N ALA A 132 3.49 -2.94 21.61
CA ALA A 132 3.02 -1.56 21.58
C ALA A 132 1.99 -1.34 20.47
N LEU A 133 2.30 -1.82 19.26
CA LEU A 133 1.42 -1.70 18.11
C LEU A 133 0.04 -2.34 18.37
N ARG A 134 0.01 -3.59 18.85
CA ARG A 134 -1.25 -4.28 19.18
C ARG A 134 -2.06 -3.54 20.23
N ALA A 135 -1.41 -2.98 21.25
CA ALA A 135 -2.09 -2.21 22.30
C ALA A 135 -2.70 -0.90 21.76
N LEU A 136 -2.05 -0.25 20.81
CA LEU A 136 -2.52 1.00 20.18
C LEU A 136 -3.59 0.76 19.10
N ALA A 137 -3.52 -0.38 18.41
CA ALA A 137 -4.42 -0.76 17.32
C ALA A 137 -5.76 -1.33 17.82
N ALA A 138 -5.74 -2.15 18.87
CA ALA A 138 -6.95 -2.85 19.34
C ALA A 138 -8.13 -1.92 19.72
N PRO A 139 -7.94 -0.78 20.42
CA PRO A 139 -9.04 0.15 20.72
C PRO A 139 -9.67 0.79 19.47
N ARG A 140 -9.00 0.70 18.32
CA ARG A 140 -9.43 1.24 17.02
C ARG A 140 -10.16 0.20 16.16
N GLY A 141 -10.38 -1.01 16.70
CA GLY A 141 -10.97 -2.13 15.95
C GLY A 141 -9.99 -2.81 14.99
N LEU A 142 -8.71 -2.45 15.02
CA LEU A 142 -7.71 -2.99 14.11
C LEU A 142 -7.06 -4.25 14.68
N THR A 143 -7.00 -5.30 13.86
CA THR A 143 -6.28 -6.54 14.19
C THR A 143 -4.91 -6.55 13.53
N VAL A 144 -3.86 -6.64 14.35
CA VAL A 144 -2.48 -6.69 13.89
C VAL A 144 -2.01 -8.15 13.81
N LEU A 145 -1.82 -8.63 12.58
CA LEU A 145 -1.35 -9.98 12.28
C LEU A 145 0.12 -10.20 12.71
N ASP A 146 0.62 -11.42 12.53
CA ASP A 146 2.02 -11.72 12.80
C ASP A 146 2.94 -11.03 11.79
N PRO A 147 4.10 -10.52 12.23
CA PRO A 147 4.99 -9.77 11.37
C PRO A 147 5.70 -10.68 10.36
N GLY A 148 6.01 -10.12 9.20
CA GLY A 148 6.89 -10.76 8.23
C GLY A 148 8.31 -10.97 8.78
N ARG A 149 9.05 -11.89 8.17
CA ARG A 149 10.46 -12.16 8.52
C ARG A 149 11.42 -11.10 7.99
N ALA A 150 11.03 -10.38 6.94
CA ALA A 150 11.83 -9.32 6.34
C ALA A 150 11.77 -8.06 7.22
N VAL A 151 12.88 -7.34 7.29
CA VAL A 151 12.98 -6.07 7.99
C VAL A 151 13.37 -5.03 6.96
N ASP A 152 12.47 -4.09 6.70
CA ASP A 152 12.80 -2.88 5.98
C ASP A 152 13.29 -1.83 6.99
N GLN A 153 14.54 -1.44 6.86
CA GLN A 153 15.19 -0.46 7.71
C GLN A 153 16.34 0.19 6.94
N ASN A 154 16.67 1.42 7.33
CA ASN A 154 17.86 2.09 6.81
C ASN A 154 19.10 1.23 7.06
N ALA A 155 19.78 0.87 5.97
CA ALA A 155 20.95 0.02 5.99
C ALA A 155 22.02 0.54 5.03
N PHE A 156 23.27 0.11 5.27
CA PHE A 156 24.38 0.35 4.35
C PHE A 156 24.69 -0.94 3.60
N ALA A 157 24.70 -0.87 2.28
CA ALA A 157 25.04 -1.98 1.42
C ALA A 157 26.36 -1.74 0.68
N VAL A 158 27.13 -2.80 0.51
CA VAL A 158 28.33 -2.84 -0.33
C VAL A 158 28.24 -4.02 -1.29
N ALA A 159 29.03 -4.01 -2.37
CA ALA A 159 29.09 -5.15 -3.28
C ALA A 159 29.51 -6.43 -2.52
N ALA A 160 28.89 -7.57 -2.86
CA ALA A 160 29.16 -8.84 -2.19
C ALA A 160 30.64 -9.25 -2.27
N SER A 161 31.31 -8.96 -3.39
CA SER A 161 32.75 -9.19 -3.56
C SER A 161 33.59 -8.34 -2.61
N TYR A 162 33.18 -7.09 -2.35
CA TYR A 162 33.84 -6.19 -1.41
C TYR A 162 33.64 -6.69 0.03
N ALA A 163 32.41 -7.05 0.40
CA ALA A 163 32.11 -7.61 1.71
C ALA A 163 32.94 -8.87 1.99
N LYS A 164 33.04 -9.78 1.01
CA LYS A 164 33.86 -11.00 1.13
C LYS A 164 35.35 -10.71 1.26
N LYS A 165 35.89 -9.79 0.45
CA LYS A 165 37.31 -9.40 0.49
C LYS A 165 37.71 -8.80 1.84
N HIS A 166 36.83 -8.04 2.46
CA HIS A 166 37.10 -7.31 3.70
C HIS A 166 36.43 -7.92 4.94
N ASN A 167 35.84 -9.12 4.80
CA ASN A 167 35.12 -9.84 5.86
C ASN A 167 34.08 -8.98 6.59
N LEU A 168 33.28 -8.22 5.83
CA LEU A 168 32.26 -7.31 6.36
C LEU A 168 30.90 -8.00 6.45
N LYS A 169 30.29 -8.02 7.64
CA LYS A 169 28.91 -8.47 7.85
C LYS A 169 28.07 -7.45 8.61
N THR A 170 28.71 -6.62 9.42
CA THR A 170 28.09 -5.63 10.31
C THR A 170 28.77 -4.27 10.14
N LEU A 171 28.11 -3.20 10.59
CA LEU A 171 28.75 -1.88 10.68
C LEU A 171 29.96 -1.88 11.63
N SER A 172 29.94 -2.71 12.68
CA SER A 172 31.10 -2.88 13.56
C SER A 172 32.29 -3.53 12.85
N ASP A 173 32.07 -4.42 11.88
CA ASP A 173 33.15 -4.94 11.04
C ASP A 173 33.77 -3.83 10.19
N LEU A 174 32.94 -2.96 9.61
CA LEU A 174 33.41 -1.81 8.84
C LEU A 174 34.25 -0.87 9.72
N GLY A 175 33.77 -0.56 10.93
CA GLY A 175 34.50 0.26 11.90
C GLY A 175 35.86 -0.36 12.30
N ARG A 176 35.91 -1.68 12.53
CA ARG A 176 37.17 -2.39 12.83
C ARG A 176 38.12 -2.48 11.64
N ALA A 177 37.60 -2.55 10.42
CA ALA A 177 38.41 -2.67 9.21
C ALA A 177 39.19 -1.39 8.89
N ASN A 178 38.80 -0.25 9.47
CA ASN A 178 39.43 1.06 9.28
C ASN A 178 39.63 1.42 7.79
N LEU A 179 38.66 1.03 6.97
CA LEU A 179 38.67 1.27 5.53
C LEU A 179 38.17 2.69 5.25
N PRO A 180 38.70 3.39 4.23
CA PRO A 180 38.13 4.64 3.77
C PRO A 180 36.67 4.43 3.33
N VAL A 181 35.74 5.18 3.92
CA VAL A 181 34.31 5.12 3.59
C VAL A 181 33.95 6.30 2.71
N ARG A 182 33.34 6.03 1.56
CA ARG A 182 32.65 7.03 0.76
C ARG A 182 31.18 6.65 0.69
N LEU A 183 30.33 7.51 1.24
CA LEU A 183 28.89 7.31 1.23
C LEU A 183 28.31 7.84 -0.08
N ALA A 184 27.44 7.05 -0.69
CA ALA A 184 26.51 7.51 -1.70
C ALA A 184 25.11 7.45 -1.07
N ALA A 185 24.35 8.53 -1.21
CA ALA A 185 22.94 8.57 -0.86
C ALA A 185 22.13 8.47 -2.16
N GLY A 186 21.08 7.66 -2.14
CA GLY A 186 20.06 7.57 -3.19
C GLY A 186 18.71 7.90 -2.60
#